data_AF-A0A5A7VLA9-F1
#
_entry.id   AF-A0A5A7VLA9-F1
#
_cell.length_a   1.000
_cell.length_b   1.000
_cell.length_c   1.000
_cell.angle_alpha   90.00
_cell.angle_beta   90.00
_cell.angle_gamma   90.00
#
_symmetry.space_group_name_H-M   'P 1'
#
loop_
_entity.id
_entity.type
_entity.pdbx_description
1 polymer ?
#
loop_
_entity_poly.entity_id
_entity_poly.type
_entity_poly.pdbx_seq_one_letter_code
_entity_poly.pdbx_strand_id
1 'polypeptide(L)'
;MSPTYKRWIFHGDAVDLSPFLRSNSRFLGATFSNVSECREENVNLRENIGVRDTMDDEMVEMIHDLHGPMFEECRRESNEQDESDKISGMFPEIEEELYPGCLKFTSFNFLVKLMHIKVLNHWSYKSFDMLLELLNEAFPNGVKLPASYYEAKKRLRELGMGYESIHVCKFYCALFWKDYASLDKCPHCGESRYRLNDRKGKQIPHKVLRYFPLKTKLQRLFLSKHTAEDMRCHKDKRCETEGILRHPADAEGWKHFDEQYPCFASNARNVRLALSSDGFNPFENMSTSYNMWPVILIPYNLPPWKCIKAPFTFLSLLIPGPRSPGKEIDIYLQPLIDELNEL
;
A
#
# COMPACT_ATOMS: atom_id res chain seq x y z
N MET A 1 -0.69 19.14 29.56
CA MET A 1 0.28 19.85 30.46
C MET A 1 1.47 20.30 29.58
N SER A 2 2.69 20.52 30.09
CA SER A 2 3.87 20.56 29.20
C SER A 2 4.36 19.12 28.97
N PRO A 3 4.45 18.63 27.72
CA PRO A 3 4.84 17.25 27.43
C PRO A 3 6.33 17.02 27.74
N THR A 4 6.63 16.32 28.84
CA THR A 4 7.99 16.14 29.40
C THR A 4 8.82 15.04 28.71
N TYR A 5 8.49 14.65 27.48
CA TYR A 5 9.16 13.59 26.74
C TYR A 5 10.56 14.01 26.27
N LYS A 6 11.61 13.65 27.04
CA LYS A 6 12.99 14.04 26.73
C LYS A 6 13.75 13.08 25.80
N ARG A 7 13.25 11.85 25.58
CA ARG A 7 13.89 10.87 24.68
C ARG A 7 12.95 9.72 24.31
N TRP A 8 13.00 9.28 23.05
CA TRP A 8 12.59 7.94 22.64
C TRP A 8 13.86 7.05 22.60
N ILE A 9 13.78 5.81 23.08
CA ILE A 9 14.99 4.99 23.37
C ILE A 9 14.85 3.51 22.96
N PHE A 10 13.65 3.04 22.62
CA PHE A 10 13.39 1.65 22.26
C PHE A 10 12.92 1.54 20.80
N HIS A 11 13.87 1.44 19.88
CA HIS A 11 13.62 1.30 18.43
C HIS A 11 13.24 -0.13 18.00
N GLY A 12 13.22 -1.10 18.91
CA GLY A 12 12.93 -2.51 18.62
C GLY A 12 14.17 -3.35 18.36
N ASP A 13 15.26 -2.73 17.91
CA ASP A 13 16.57 -3.38 17.76
C ASP A 13 17.26 -3.64 19.11
N ALA A 14 18.13 -4.64 19.14
CA ALA A 14 18.98 -4.95 20.30
C ALA A 14 20.14 -3.94 20.40
N VAL A 15 19.88 -2.78 21.02
CA VAL A 15 20.88 -1.72 21.21
C VAL A 15 21.95 -2.17 22.21
N ASP A 16 23.14 -2.52 21.72
CA ASP A 16 24.34 -2.54 22.56
C ASP A 16 24.66 -1.11 23.02
N LEU A 17 24.70 -0.91 24.34
CA LEU A 17 24.99 0.38 24.96
C LEU A 17 26.49 0.62 25.17
N SER A 18 27.36 -0.36 24.84
CA SER A 18 28.82 -0.23 24.95
C SER A 18 29.44 1.00 24.26
N PRO A 19 28.93 1.51 23.10
CA PRO A 19 29.52 2.67 22.44
C PRO A 19 29.40 3.97 23.27
N PHE A 20 28.35 4.10 24.08
CA PHE A 20 28.11 5.30 24.90
C PHE A 20 29.07 5.43 26.09
N LEU A 21 29.87 4.41 26.39
CA LEU A 21 30.85 4.39 27.47
C LEU A 21 32.30 4.67 27.01
N ARG A 22 32.55 4.90 25.71
CA ARG A 22 33.90 5.09 25.16
C ARG A 22 34.00 6.22 24.14
N SER A 23 34.07 7.45 24.63
CA SER A 23 34.60 8.57 23.84
C SER A 23 36.12 8.49 23.70
N ASN A 24 36.66 9.18 22.68
CA ASN A 24 38.09 9.46 22.42
C ASN A 24 38.97 8.34 21.82
N SER A 25 38.94 8.21 20.50
CA SER A 25 40.16 8.36 19.67
C SER A 25 39.81 8.75 18.22
N ARG A 26 40.82 9.15 17.43
CA ARG A 26 40.71 9.68 16.06
C ARG A 26 41.34 8.69 15.06
N PHE A 27 40.84 8.56 13.82
CA PHE A 27 41.60 8.86 12.58
C PHE A 27 40.81 8.66 11.25
N LEU A 28 41.35 9.25 10.17
CA LEU A 28 40.96 9.18 8.75
C LEU A 28 40.66 7.75 8.24
N GLY A 29 39.84 7.48 7.22
CA GLY A 29 39.48 8.23 6.00
C GLY A 29 39.82 7.41 4.73
N ALA A 30 38.92 7.35 3.73
CA ALA A 30 39.17 6.79 2.39
C ALA A 30 38.16 7.37 1.36
N THR A 31 38.47 7.34 0.07
CA THR A 31 37.79 8.11 -1.00
C THR A 31 37.04 7.28 -2.04
N PHE A 32 36.08 7.94 -2.72
CA PHE A 32 35.49 7.50 -3.99
C PHE A 32 36.52 7.45 -5.14
N SER A 33 36.22 6.66 -6.18
CA SER A 33 36.91 6.64 -7.49
C SER A 33 35.88 6.52 -8.64
N ASN A 34 36.13 7.22 -9.75
CA ASN A 34 35.19 7.39 -10.87
C ASN A 34 35.41 6.41 -12.05
N VAL A 35 34.34 6.07 -12.76
CA VAL A 35 34.30 5.61 -14.17
C VAL A 35 32.91 5.97 -14.74
N SER A 36 32.66 6.51 -15.94
CA SER A 36 33.34 7.49 -16.81
C SER A 36 32.35 7.90 -17.92
N GLU A 37 32.39 9.12 -18.46
CA GLU A 37 31.44 9.59 -19.50
C GLU A 37 31.61 8.89 -20.87
N CYS A 38 30.54 8.87 -21.68
CA CYS A 38 30.57 8.67 -23.14
C CYS A 38 29.46 9.50 -23.82
N ARG A 39 29.77 10.09 -24.99
CA ARG A 39 28.93 11.08 -25.72
C ARG A 39 29.18 11.02 -27.23
N GLU A 40 28.29 11.45 -28.13
CA GLU A 40 26.92 11.95 -27.90
C GLU A 40 25.85 11.04 -28.57
N GLU A 41 25.03 11.32 -29.61
CA GLU A 41 24.74 12.48 -30.46
C GLU A 41 23.21 12.63 -30.66
N ASN A 42 22.77 13.75 -31.22
CA ASN A 42 21.34 14.06 -31.41
C ASN A 42 20.81 13.65 -32.80
N VAL A 43 19.68 12.94 -32.85
CA VAL A 43 18.81 12.87 -34.04
C VAL A 43 17.35 13.12 -33.63
N ASN A 44 16.66 14.00 -34.35
CA ASN A 44 15.30 14.45 -34.01
C ASN A 44 14.23 13.38 -34.28
N LEU A 45 13.60 12.87 -33.22
CA LEU A 45 12.29 12.21 -33.28
C LEU A 45 11.32 12.83 -32.26
N ARG A 46 10.70 13.95 -32.67
CA ARG A 46 9.43 14.39 -32.07
C ARG A 46 8.32 13.41 -32.45
N GLU A 47 7.21 13.47 -31.71
CA GLU A 47 6.00 12.64 -31.88
C GLU A 47 6.09 11.15 -31.49
N ASN A 48 6.32 10.85 -30.19
CA ASN A 48 5.63 9.73 -29.53
C ASN A 48 5.64 9.85 -28.00
N ILE A 49 4.84 10.76 -27.44
CA ILE A 49 4.57 10.80 -25.99
C ILE A 49 3.45 9.79 -25.68
N GLY A 50 3.81 8.51 -25.75
CA GLY A 50 3.11 7.46 -25.01
C GLY A 50 3.54 7.52 -23.54
N VAL A 51 2.61 7.39 -22.61
CA VAL A 51 2.94 7.42 -21.17
C VAL A 51 3.84 6.24 -20.85
N ARG A 52 5.05 6.54 -20.37
CA ARG A 52 6.10 5.58 -20.04
C ARG A 52 6.06 5.39 -18.52
N ASP A 53 5.31 4.40 -18.06
CA ASP A 53 5.21 4.06 -16.62
C ASP A 53 6.53 3.43 -16.16
N THR A 54 7.49 4.27 -15.75
CA THR A 54 8.82 3.86 -15.25
C THR A 54 8.86 3.92 -13.73
N MET A 55 8.91 2.78 -13.06
CA MET A 55 9.24 2.68 -11.63
C MET A 55 9.99 1.38 -11.38
N ASP A 56 11.22 1.48 -10.88
CA ASP A 56 12.03 0.35 -10.43
C ASP A 56 12.12 0.29 -8.89
N ASP A 57 12.51 -0.88 -8.38
CA ASP A 57 13.00 -1.21 -7.03
C ASP A 57 12.31 -0.61 -5.79
N GLU A 58 11.37 -1.37 -5.20
CA GLU A 58 11.43 -1.78 -3.77
C GLU A 58 10.42 -2.89 -3.36
N MET A 59 9.74 -3.57 -4.29
CA MET A 59 8.62 -4.50 -3.96
C MET A 59 9.02 -5.93 -3.53
N VAL A 60 10.27 -6.18 -3.14
CA VAL A 60 10.82 -7.55 -2.97
C VAL A 60 10.43 -8.20 -1.63
N GLU A 61 10.29 -7.45 -0.54
CA GLU A 61 10.09 -8.04 0.80
C GLU A 61 8.67 -8.57 1.07
N MET A 62 7.62 -7.96 0.52
CA MET A 62 6.21 -8.33 0.81
C MET A 62 5.80 -9.76 0.42
N ILE A 63 6.68 -10.51 -0.26
CA ILE A 63 6.36 -11.81 -0.88
C ILE A 63 6.68 -13.00 0.06
N HIS A 64 7.39 -12.78 1.17
CA HIS A 64 7.68 -13.85 2.15
C HIS A 64 6.58 -14.01 3.21
N ASP A 65 5.93 -12.93 3.63
CA ASP A 65 5.12 -12.90 4.87
C ASP A 65 3.66 -13.37 4.72
N LEU A 66 3.23 -13.78 3.52
CA LEU A 66 1.93 -14.42 3.33
C LEU A 66 1.86 -15.85 3.88
N HIS A 67 3.01 -16.52 4.09
CA HIS A 67 3.08 -17.83 4.73
C HIS A 67 3.10 -17.69 6.26
N GLY A 68 1.94 -17.37 6.84
CA GLY A 68 1.73 -17.53 8.27
C GLY A 68 1.79 -19.02 8.68
N PRO A 69 2.17 -19.34 9.93
CA PRO A 69 2.12 -20.72 10.42
C PRO A 69 0.67 -21.23 10.46
N MET A 70 0.51 -22.54 10.24
CA MET A 70 -0.76 -23.22 9.97
C MET A 70 -1.91 -22.85 10.91
N PHE A 71 -3.11 -22.75 10.32
CA PHE A 71 -4.36 -22.38 11.00
C PHE A 71 -5.07 -23.59 11.61
N GLU A 72 -5.90 -23.30 12.63
CA GLU A 72 -6.87 -24.22 13.24
C GLU A 72 -8.17 -23.42 13.46
N GLU A 73 -9.32 -23.95 13.03
CA GLU A 73 -10.55 -23.16 12.85
C GLU A 73 -11.24 -22.73 14.16
N CYS A 74 -11.94 -21.59 14.11
CA CYS A 74 -12.88 -21.14 15.16
C CYS A 74 -14.08 -20.42 14.54
N ARG A 75 -15.26 -21.06 14.55
CA ARG A 75 -16.52 -20.52 14.01
C ARG A 75 -17.12 -19.39 14.86
N ARG A 76 -17.74 -18.40 14.19
CA ARG A 76 -18.77 -17.48 14.74
C ARG A 76 -19.84 -17.18 13.68
N GLU A 77 -20.90 -16.49 14.11
CA GLU A 77 -22.19 -16.27 13.42
C GLU A 77 -22.28 -14.84 12.83
N SER A 78 -23.27 -14.47 12.03
CA SER A 78 -23.85 -15.15 10.86
C SER A 78 -24.10 -14.17 9.70
N ASN A 79 -23.48 -12.98 9.78
CA ASN A 79 -23.41 -11.95 8.73
C ASN A 79 -21.95 -11.55 8.47
N GLU A 80 -21.09 -11.55 9.50
CA GLU A 80 -19.62 -11.59 9.34
C GLU A 80 -19.19 -12.82 8.51
N GLN A 81 -20.01 -13.87 8.48
CA GLN A 81 -19.80 -15.13 7.78
C GLN A 81 -19.50 -14.94 6.30
N ASP A 82 -20.32 -14.22 5.53
CA ASP A 82 -20.17 -14.13 4.07
C ASP A 82 -18.87 -13.39 3.64
N GLU A 83 -18.45 -12.37 4.38
CA GLU A 83 -17.14 -11.71 4.15
C GLU A 83 -15.96 -12.54 4.72
N SER A 84 -16.14 -13.20 5.87
CA SER A 84 -15.14 -14.12 6.41
C SER A 84 -14.90 -15.32 5.49
N ASP A 85 -15.95 -15.86 4.89
CA ASP A 85 -15.92 -17.01 3.99
C ASP A 85 -15.34 -16.61 2.62
N LYS A 86 -15.65 -15.39 2.12
CA LYS A 86 -14.94 -14.80 0.96
C LYS A 86 -13.44 -14.69 1.24
N ILE A 87 -13.05 -14.10 2.38
CA ILE A 87 -11.63 -13.90 2.71
C ILE A 87 -10.93 -15.25 2.97
N SER A 88 -11.62 -16.21 3.60
CA SER A 88 -11.16 -17.59 3.78
C SER A 88 -10.89 -18.27 2.44
N GLY A 89 -11.82 -18.16 1.49
CA GLY A 89 -11.69 -18.70 0.12
C GLY A 89 -10.52 -18.16 -0.69
N MET A 90 -9.90 -17.04 -0.28
CA MET A 90 -8.70 -16.48 -0.92
C MET A 90 -7.42 -17.25 -0.54
N PHE A 91 -7.37 -17.87 0.65
CA PHE A 91 -6.17 -18.56 1.11
C PHE A 91 -5.84 -19.80 0.28
N PRO A 92 -6.80 -20.71 -0.02
CA PRO A 92 -6.56 -21.81 -0.95
C PRO A 92 -5.97 -21.35 -2.28
N GLU A 93 -6.43 -20.24 -2.85
CA GLU A 93 -5.93 -19.73 -4.14
C GLU A 93 -4.52 -19.07 -4.05
N ILE A 94 -4.15 -18.55 -2.87
CA ILE A 94 -2.84 -17.95 -2.60
C ILE A 94 -1.79 -19.02 -2.30
N GLU A 95 -2.18 -20.08 -1.58
CA GLU A 95 -1.35 -21.22 -1.18
C GLU A 95 -1.21 -22.27 -2.29
N GLU A 96 -2.08 -22.24 -3.31
CA GLU A 96 -2.11 -23.21 -4.40
C GLU A 96 -0.79 -23.29 -5.19
N GLU A 97 -0.23 -24.49 -5.34
CA GLU A 97 1.01 -24.72 -6.11
C GLU A 97 0.89 -24.20 -7.56
N LEU A 98 2.00 -23.70 -8.12
CA LEU A 98 2.04 -23.18 -9.50
C LEU A 98 1.65 -24.26 -10.54
N TYR A 99 2.06 -25.49 -10.29
CA TYR A 99 1.69 -26.74 -10.93
C TYR A 99 1.92 -27.88 -9.89
N PRO A 100 1.34 -29.09 -10.05
CA PRO A 100 1.46 -30.16 -9.06
C PRO A 100 2.92 -30.54 -8.74
N GLY A 101 3.29 -30.48 -7.46
CA GLY A 101 4.64 -30.72 -6.94
C GLY A 101 5.56 -29.49 -6.93
N CYS A 102 5.06 -28.27 -7.18
CA CYS A 102 5.88 -27.05 -7.22
C CYS A 102 6.18 -26.47 -5.83
N LEU A 103 6.96 -27.20 -5.01
CA LEU A 103 7.31 -26.83 -3.63
C LEU A 103 8.02 -25.46 -3.44
N LYS A 104 8.42 -24.77 -4.52
CA LYS A 104 9.12 -23.48 -4.48
C LYS A 104 8.21 -22.28 -4.76
N PHE A 105 7.09 -22.47 -5.45
CA PHE A 105 6.22 -21.37 -5.89
C PHE A 105 4.75 -21.77 -5.85
N THR A 106 3.96 -20.99 -5.09
CA THR A 106 2.52 -20.94 -5.33
C THR A 106 2.24 -20.20 -6.64
N SER A 107 1.13 -20.55 -7.29
CA SER A 107 0.57 -19.90 -8.48
C SER A 107 0.53 -18.37 -8.30
N PHE A 108 0.07 -17.92 -7.13
CA PHE A 108 0.03 -16.52 -6.75
C PHE A 108 1.42 -15.88 -6.61
N ASN A 109 2.34 -16.51 -5.87
CA ASN A 109 3.68 -15.97 -5.61
C ASN A 109 4.47 -15.74 -6.91
N PHE A 110 4.37 -16.71 -7.83
CA PHE A 110 4.96 -16.61 -9.17
C PHE A 110 4.31 -15.49 -9.99
N LEU A 111 2.98 -15.39 -9.98
CA LEU A 111 2.24 -14.36 -10.73
C LEU A 111 2.58 -12.94 -10.25
N VAL A 112 2.70 -12.72 -8.94
CA VAL A 112 3.12 -11.42 -8.38
C VAL A 112 4.54 -11.07 -8.83
N LYS A 113 5.50 -12.01 -8.73
CA LYS A 113 6.88 -11.79 -9.20
C LYS A 113 6.94 -11.50 -10.70
N LEU A 114 6.18 -12.22 -11.51
CA LEU A 114 6.13 -12.01 -12.96
C LEU A 114 5.50 -10.65 -13.32
N MET A 115 4.43 -10.25 -12.62
CA MET A 115 3.80 -8.93 -12.77
C MET A 115 4.73 -7.78 -12.32
N HIS A 116 5.51 -7.98 -11.26
CA HIS A 116 6.54 -7.03 -10.81
C HIS A 116 7.60 -6.84 -11.90
N ILE A 117 8.22 -7.92 -12.38
CA ILE A 117 9.22 -7.89 -13.46
C ILE A 117 8.70 -7.16 -14.71
N LYS A 118 7.43 -7.38 -15.09
CA LYS A 118 6.77 -6.70 -16.22
C LYS A 118 6.57 -5.19 -16.00
N VAL A 119 6.38 -4.73 -14.77
CA VAL A 119 6.29 -3.29 -14.43
C VAL A 119 7.69 -2.68 -14.48
N LEU A 120 8.65 -3.25 -13.74
CA LEU A 120 10.07 -2.87 -13.72
C LEU A 120 10.62 -2.69 -15.15
N ASN A 121 10.51 -3.74 -15.97
CA ASN A 121 11.08 -3.77 -17.33
C ASN A 121 10.14 -3.20 -18.41
N HIS A 122 9.03 -2.57 -18.00
CA HIS A 122 8.01 -1.92 -18.84
C HIS A 122 7.48 -2.77 -20.01
N TRP A 123 7.45 -4.11 -19.87
CA TRP A 123 7.10 -5.01 -20.98
C TRP A 123 5.70 -4.68 -21.53
N SER A 124 5.56 -4.58 -22.85
CA SER A 124 4.27 -4.34 -23.49
C SER A 124 3.27 -5.46 -23.17
N TYR A 125 1.96 -5.16 -23.17
CA TYR A 125 0.94 -6.18 -22.88
C TYR A 125 1.10 -7.40 -23.79
N LYS A 126 1.20 -7.22 -25.11
CA LYS A 126 1.47 -8.31 -26.07
C LYS A 126 2.71 -9.15 -25.71
N SER A 127 3.79 -8.53 -25.26
CA SER A 127 5.01 -9.25 -24.87
C SER A 127 4.85 -10.05 -23.57
N PHE A 128 3.95 -9.62 -22.68
CA PHE A 128 3.60 -10.34 -21.46
C PHE A 128 2.60 -11.47 -21.74
N ASP A 129 1.62 -11.23 -22.61
CA ASP A 129 0.65 -12.22 -23.06
C ASP A 129 1.38 -13.38 -23.76
N MET A 130 2.28 -13.08 -24.71
CA MET A 130 3.14 -14.09 -25.37
C MET A 130 4.07 -14.85 -24.41
N LEU A 131 4.47 -14.24 -23.29
CA LEU A 131 5.25 -14.92 -22.27
C LEU A 131 4.38 -15.82 -21.39
N LEU A 132 3.15 -15.40 -21.06
CA LEU A 132 2.20 -16.25 -20.35
C LEU A 132 1.78 -17.46 -21.20
N GLU A 133 1.56 -17.27 -22.51
CA GLU A 133 1.34 -18.37 -23.47
C GLU A 133 2.50 -19.39 -23.39
N LEU A 134 3.74 -18.93 -23.60
CA LEU A 134 4.93 -19.79 -23.52
C LEU A 134 5.12 -20.47 -22.16
N LEU A 135 4.83 -19.79 -21.05
CA LEU A 135 4.96 -20.37 -19.71
C LEU A 135 3.88 -21.43 -19.43
N ASN A 136 2.66 -21.25 -19.94
CA ASN A 136 1.62 -22.29 -19.85
C ASN A 136 1.94 -23.52 -20.73
N GLU A 137 2.63 -23.34 -21.86
CA GLU A 137 3.13 -24.46 -22.68
C GLU A 137 4.37 -25.16 -22.09
N ALA A 138 5.25 -24.42 -21.40
CA ALA A 138 6.51 -24.94 -20.89
C ALA A 138 6.42 -25.62 -19.50
N PHE A 139 5.39 -25.32 -18.70
CA PHE A 139 5.19 -25.95 -17.40
C PHE A 139 4.41 -27.28 -17.47
N PRO A 140 4.54 -28.16 -16.46
CA PRO A 140 3.80 -29.42 -16.42
C PRO A 140 2.27 -29.25 -16.42
N ASN A 141 1.57 -30.28 -16.89
CA ASN A 141 0.10 -30.38 -16.86
C ASN A 141 -0.46 -30.01 -15.48
N GLY A 142 -1.47 -29.15 -15.46
CA GLY A 142 -2.04 -28.60 -14.23
C GLY A 142 -1.41 -27.29 -13.77
N VAL A 143 -0.58 -26.64 -14.60
CA VAL A 143 -0.18 -25.24 -14.40
C VAL A 143 -1.39 -24.31 -14.26
N LYS A 144 -1.30 -23.35 -13.33
CA LYS A 144 -2.39 -22.42 -12.98
C LYS A 144 -1.99 -20.97 -13.19
N LEU A 145 -1.57 -20.61 -14.40
CA LEU A 145 -1.30 -19.23 -14.78
C LEU A 145 -2.45 -18.62 -15.59
N PRO A 146 -2.71 -17.29 -15.48
CA PRO A 146 -3.61 -16.59 -16.38
C PRO A 146 -3.14 -16.68 -17.83
N ALA A 147 -4.06 -16.60 -18.80
CA ALA A 147 -3.70 -16.60 -20.22
C ALA A 147 -3.30 -15.21 -20.76
N SER A 148 -3.52 -14.14 -19.98
CA SER A 148 -3.17 -12.76 -20.38
C SER A 148 -2.90 -11.82 -19.21
N TYR A 149 -2.29 -10.67 -19.50
CA TYR A 149 -2.15 -9.53 -18.58
C TYR A 149 -3.50 -9.06 -18.01
N TYR A 150 -4.56 -9.11 -18.81
CA TYR A 150 -5.90 -8.72 -18.35
C TYR A 150 -6.41 -9.69 -17.27
N GLU A 151 -6.27 -10.99 -17.48
CA GLU A 151 -6.65 -12.01 -16.50
C GLU A 151 -5.74 -12.00 -15.27
N ALA A 152 -4.44 -11.78 -15.43
CA ALA A 152 -3.51 -11.58 -14.33
C ALA A 152 -3.92 -10.41 -13.43
N LYS A 153 -4.24 -9.26 -14.03
CA LYS A 153 -4.74 -8.08 -13.31
C LYS A 153 -6.12 -8.30 -12.71
N LYS A 154 -7.00 -9.04 -13.37
CA LYS A 154 -8.32 -9.46 -12.86
C LYS A 154 -8.16 -10.29 -11.58
N ARG A 155 -7.34 -11.36 -11.64
CA ARG A 155 -7.08 -12.28 -10.53
C ARG A 155 -6.45 -11.59 -9.33
N LEU A 156 -5.42 -10.74 -9.54
CA LEU A 156 -4.84 -9.96 -8.43
C LEU A 156 -5.83 -8.98 -7.80
N ARG A 157 -6.74 -8.38 -8.59
CA ARG A 157 -7.81 -7.51 -8.06
C ARG A 157 -8.81 -8.33 -7.23
N GLU A 158 -9.23 -9.49 -7.72
CA GLU A 158 -10.09 -10.42 -6.99
C GLU A 158 -9.42 -10.92 -5.70
N LEU A 159 -8.10 -11.11 -5.71
CA LEU A 159 -7.30 -11.40 -4.51
C LEU A 159 -7.07 -10.19 -3.57
N GLY A 160 -7.74 -9.06 -3.80
CA GLY A 160 -7.71 -7.88 -2.92
C GLY A 160 -6.56 -6.90 -3.15
N MET A 161 -5.72 -7.10 -4.18
CA MET A 161 -4.74 -6.10 -4.66
C MET A 161 -5.35 -5.15 -5.71
N GLY A 162 -6.65 -4.89 -5.59
CA GLY A 162 -7.40 -3.96 -6.43
C GLY A 162 -7.27 -2.51 -5.99
N TYR A 163 -7.75 -1.61 -6.85
CA TYR A 163 -8.10 -0.23 -6.48
C TYR A 163 -9.34 0.21 -7.26
N GLU A 164 -10.13 1.08 -6.65
CA GLU A 164 -11.21 1.81 -7.28
C GLU A 164 -10.67 3.07 -7.96
N SER A 165 -11.30 3.46 -9.06
CA SER A 165 -10.90 4.64 -9.86
C SER A 165 -11.99 5.71 -9.79
N ILE A 166 -11.82 6.64 -8.86
CA ILE A 166 -12.77 7.72 -8.60
C ILE A 166 -12.39 8.94 -9.45
N HIS A 167 -13.29 9.42 -10.30
CA HIS A 167 -13.04 10.63 -11.09
C HIS A 167 -13.09 11.87 -10.19
N VAL A 168 -12.21 12.84 -10.42
CA VAL A 168 -12.08 14.05 -9.59
C VAL A 168 -12.29 15.29 -10.44
N CYS A 169 -12.94 16.31 -9.88
CA CYS A 169 -13.05 17.62 -10.52
C CYS A 169 -11.66 18.18 -10.90
N LYS A 170 -11.55 18.76 -12.11
CA LYS A 170 -10.38 19.50 -12.61
C LYS A 170 -9.84 20.53 -11.60
N PHE A 171 -10.74 21.18 -10.87
CA PHE A 171 -10.46 22.21 -9.85
C PHE A 171 -10.65 21.70 -8.42
N TYR A 172 -10.56 20.38 -8.20
CA TYR A 172 -10.58 19.72 -6.88
C TYR A 172 -11.89 19.77 -6.09
N CYS A 173 -12.87 20.58 -6.47
CA CYS A 173 -14.07 20.87 -5.67
C CYS A 173 -14.97 19.67 -5.28
N ALA A 174 -14.81 18.50 -5.93
CA ALA A 174 -15.59 17.30 -5.64
C ALA A 174 -14.93 16.03 -6.21
N LEU A 175 -15.21 14.90 -5.56
CA LEU A 175 -15.16 13.58 -6.17
C LEU A 175 -16.46 13.29 -6.92
N PHE A 176 -16.39 12.63 -8.07
CA PHE A 176 -17.57 12.05 -8.75
C PHE A 176 -17.82 10.65 -8.18
N TRP A 177 -18.33 10.62 -6.96
CA TRP A 177 -18.50 9.44 -6.10
C TRP A 177 -19.78 9.58 -5.27
N LYS A 178 -20.32 8.47 -4.76
CA LYS A 178 -21.69 8.35 -4.19
C LYS A 178 -22.71 9.18 -5.00
N ASP A 179 -23.33 10.19 -4.40
CA ASP A 179 -24.39 11.02 -5.01
C ASP A 179 -23.94 11.75 -6.29
N TYR A 180 -22.63 11.96 -6.46
CA TYR A 180 -22.05 12.62 -7.63
C TYR A 180 -21.50 11.62 -8.67
N ALA A 181 -21.62 10.31 -8.46
CA ALA A 181 -21.04 9.27 -9.34
C ALA A 181 -21.63 9.26 -10.76
N SER A 182 -22.89 9.68 -10.93
CA SER A 182 -23.61 9.77 -12.20
C SER A 182 -23.50 11.12 -12.90
N LEU A 183 -22.88 12.13 -12.27
CA LEU A 183 -22.79 13.48 -12.83
C LEU A 183 -21.66 13.61 -13.87
N ASP A 184 -21.91 14.37 -14.94
CA ASP A 184 -20.92 14.73 -15.96
C ASP A 184 -20.31 16.13 -15.75
N LYS A 185 -20.82 16.89 -14.77
CA LYS A 185 -20.33 18.22 -14.38
C LYS A 185 -20.22 18.32 -12.87
N CYS A 186 -19.20 19.02 -12.39
CA CYS A 186 -18.98 19.25 -10.97
C CYS A 186 -20.13 20.09 -10.36
N PRO A 187 -20.78 19.66 -9.28
CA PRO A 187 -21.92 20.37 -8.69
C PRO A 187 -21.54 21.76 -8.13
N HIS A 188 -20.28 21.96 -7.72
CA HIS A 188 -19.85 23.22 -7.11
C HIS A 188 -19.31 24.26 -8.10
N CYS A 189 -18.86 23.86 -9.29
CA CYS A 189 -18.20 24.76 -10.24
C CYS A 189 -18.59 24.58 -11.73
N GLY A 190 -19.51 23.68 -12.05
CA GLY A 190 -20.06 23.47 -13.40
C GLY A 190 -19.11 22.87 -14.45
N GLU A 191 -17.81 22.82 -14.16
CA GLU A 191 -16.76 22.25 -15.01
C GLU A 191 -17.01 20.77 -15.32
N SER A 192 -16.65 20.35 -16.53
CA SER A 192 -16.81 18.97 -17.01
C SER A 192 -16.01 17.96 -16.16
N ARG A 193 -16.58 16.76 -15.99
CA ARG A 193 -15.87 15.56 -15.51
C ARG A 193 -14.80 15.11 -16.51
N TYR A 194 -15.04 15.33 -17.80
CA TYR A 194 -14.25 14.81 -18.91
C TYR A 194 -13.69 15.91 -19.82
N ARG A 195 -12.43 15.72 -20.22
CA ARG A 195 -11.85 16.35 -21.42
C ARG A 195 -12.04 15.43 -22.63
N LEU A 196 -12.10 16.01 -23.81
CA LEU A 196 -12.06 15.25 -25.07
C LEU A 196 -10.62 14.82 -25.40
N ASN A 197 -10.49 13.73 -26.16
CA ASN A 197 -9.24 13.31 -26.78
C ASN A 197 -9.30 13.62 -28.29
N ASP A 198 -8.54 14.62 -28.72
CA ASP A 198 -8.54 15.18 -30.07
C ASP A 198 -8.34 14.13 -31.18
N ARG A 199 -7.65 13.02 -30.88
CA ARG A 199 -7.32 11.98 -31.86
C ARG A 199 -8.39 10.88 -31.97
N LYS A 200 -9.34 10.76 -31.03
CA LYS A 200 -10.31 9.63 -30.98
C LYS A 200 -11.72 9.96 -30.46
N GLY A 201 -12.03 11.21 -30.12
CA GLY A 201 -13.34 11.62 -29.58
C GLY A 201 -13.69 11.06 -28.19
N LYS A 202 -12.87 10.15 -27.64
CA LYS A 202 -13.09 9.54 -26.33
C LYS A 202 -13.01 10.59 -25.22
N GLN A 203 -14.03 10.62 -24.38
CA GLN A 203 -14.01 11.30 -23.09
C GLN A 203 -12.95 10.67 -22.18
N ILE A 204 -12.12 11.50 -21.55
CA ILE A 204 -11.11 11.10 -20.58
C ILE A 204 -11.31 11.95 -19.32
N PRO A 205 -11.42 11.37 -18.11
CA PRO A 205 -11.58 12.16 -16.90
C PRO A 205 -10.41 13.13 -16.70
N HIS A 206 -10.69 14.32 -16.15
CA HIS A 206 -9.64 15.31 -15.89
C HIS A 206 -8.57 14.79 -14.93
N LYS A 207 -9.01 14.12 -13.86
CA LYS A 207 -8.20 13.53 -12.79
C LYS A 207 -8.86 12.25 -12.30
N VAL A 208 -8.06 11.31 -11.81
CA VAL A 208 -8.52 10.04 -11.20
C VAL A 208 -7.78 9.83 -9.89
N LEU A 209 -8.52 9.78 -8.79
CA LEU A 209 -8.08 9.28 -7.49
C LEU A 209 -8.10 7.74 -7.57
N ARG A 210 -7.01 7.09 -7.15
CA ARG A 210 -7.01 5.64 -6.93
C ARG A 210 -7.23 5.39 -5.44
N TYR A 211 -8.30 4.68 -5.10
CA TYR A 211 -8.67 4.33 -3.73
C TYR A 211 -8.48 2.83 -3.52
N PHE A 212 -7.82 2.45 -2.43
CA PHE A 212 -7.44 1.08 -2.10
C PHE A 212 -8.11 0.70 -0.77
N PRO A 213 -9.27 0.03 -0.78
CA PRO A 213 -10.02 -0.36 0.43
C PRO A 213 -9.17 -1.02 1.51
N LEU A 214 -9.55 -0.81 2.76
CA LEU A 214 -8.82 -1.14 3.98
C LEU A 214 -9.49 -2.24 4.80
N LYS A 215 -10.83 -2.35 4.75
CA LYS A 215 -11.65 -3.29 5.54
C LYS A 215 -11.12 -4.73 5.46
N THR A 216 -10.93 -5.24 4.25
CA THR A 216 -10.39 -6.60 4.00
C THR A 216 -8.91 -6.75 4.40
N LYS A 217 -8.10 -5.69 4.30
CA LYS A 217 -6.69 -5.69 4.76
C LYS A 217 -6.61 -5.82 6.28
N LEU A 218 -7.44 -5.08 7.01
CA LEU A 218 -7.50 -5.13 8.48
C LEU A 218 -8.08 -6.44 9.00
N GLN A 219 -9.12 -6.97 8.35
CA GLN A 219 -9.67 -8.29 8.69
C GLN A 219 -8.59 -9.38 8.59
N ARG A 220 -7.78 -9.39 7.52
CA ARG A 220 -6.65 -10.34 7.36
C ARG A 220 -5.63 -10.30 8.50
N LEU A 221 -5.38 -9.14 9.13
CA LEU A 221 -4.48 -9.04 10.29
C LEU A 221 -4.98 -9.81 11.52
N PHE A 222 -6.29 -10.02 11.63
CA PHE A 222 -6.90 -10.76 12.75
C PHE A 222 -7.14 -12.24 12.46
N LEU A 223 -6.92 -12.71 11.23
CA LEU A 223 -7.04 -14.13 10.88
C LEU A 223 -5.84 -14.92 11.42
N SER A 224 -4.62 -14.53 11.08
CA SER A 224 -3.41 -15.18 11.63
C SER A 224 -3.36 -15.00 13.14
N LYS A 225 -3.40 -16.11 13.90
CA LYS A 225 -3.30 -16.11 15.38
C LYS A 225 -2.15 -15.24 15.91
N HIS A 226 -1.00 -15.31 15.23
CA HIS A 226 0.22 -14.59 15.62
C HIS A 226 0.06 -13.08 15.39
N THR A 227 -0.43 -12.68 14.21
CA THR A 227 -0.68 -11.26 13.88
C THR A 227 -1.83 -10.69 14.72
N ALA A 228 -2.85 -11.49 15.01
CA ALA A 228 -3.98 -11.12 15.85
C ALA A 228 -3.57 -10.88 17.31
N GLU A 229 -2.58 -11.62 17.84
CA GLU A 229 -1.96 -11.33 19.13
C GLU A 229 -1.12 -10.04 19.11
N ASP A 230 -0.33 -9.82 18.05
CA ASP A 230 0.43 -8.59 17.89
C ASP A 230 -0.48 -7.36 17.78
N MET A 231 -1.61 -7.45 17.08
CA MET A 231 -2.63 -6.40 16.97
C MET A 231 -3.32 -6.03 18.30
N ARG A 232 -3.16 -6.86 19.34
CA ARG A 232 -3.62 -6.57 20.70
C ARG A 232 -2.46 -6.25 21.65
N CYS A 233 -1.21 -6.35 21.21
CA CYS A 233 -0.02 -6.16 22.05
C CYS A 233 -0.03 -4.82 22.79
N HIS A 234 -0.53 -3.76 22.14
CA HIS A 234 -0.75 -2.43 22.72
C HIS A 234 -1.55 -2.40 24.04
N LYS A 235 -2.33 -3.44 24.33
CA LYS A 235 -3.15 -3.56 25.55
C LYS A 235 -2.88 -4.87 26.32
N ASP A 236 -2.81 -6.01 25.62
CA ASP A 236 -2.65 -7.34 26.22
C ASP A 236 -1.23 -7.58 26.77
N LYS A 237 -0.20 -6.91 26.21
CA LYS A 237 1.23 -7.20 26.46
C LYS A 237 2.09 -5.96 26.73
N ARG A 238 1.52 -4.74 26.75
CA ARG A 238 2.26 -3.48 26.95
C ARG A 238 2.56 -3.21 28.43
N CYS A 239 3.84 -3.16 28.77
CA CYS A 239 4.30 -2.69 30.08
C CYS A 239 4.34 -1.15 30.11
N GLU A 240 3.40 -0.51 30.80
CA GLU A 240 3.46 0.93 31.05
C GLU A 240 4.67 1.29 31.92
N THR A 241 5.27 2.46 31.70
CA THR A 241 6.30 3.00 32.60
C THR A 241 6.25 4.53 32.54
N GLU A 242 6.12 5.18 33.69
CA GLU A 242 5.98 6.64 33.74
C GLU A 242 7.20 7.34 33.10
N GLY A 243 6.93 8.37 32.29
CA GLY A 243 7.95 9.13 31.56
C GLY A 243 8.63 8.41 30.38
N ILE A 244 8.34 7.13 30.13
CA ILE A 244 8.94 6.37 29.00
C ILE A 244 7.90 6.13 27.90
N LEU A 245 8.21 6.57 26.69
CA LEU A 245 7.51 6.15 25.49
C LEU A 245 8.15 4.84 24.98
N ARG A 246 7.43 3.71 25.07
CA ARG A 246 7.82 2.42 24.49
C ARG A 246 6.99 2.10 23.24
N HIS A 247 5.72 2.46 23.28
CA HIS A 247 4.69 2.19 22.27
C HIS A 247 3.99 3.52 21.88
N PRO A 248 3.39 3.65 20.67
CA PRO A 248 2.55 4.80 20.34
C PRO A 248 1.42 5.08 21.36
N ALA A 249 0.95 4.03 22.03
CA ALA A 249 -0.06 4.11 23.10
C ALA A 249 0.40 4.81 24.39
N ASP A 250 1.70 5.04 24.56
CA ASP A 250 2.22 5.76 25.73
C ASP A 250 2.12 7.29 25.58
N ALA A 251 1.87 7.79 24.36
CA ALA A 251 1.82 9.21 24.01
C ALA A 251 0.50 9.90 24.39
N GLU A 252 0.57 11.20 24.70
CA GLU A 252 -0.57 12.04 25.14
C GLU A 252 -1.77 11.97 24.17
N GLY A 253 -1.54 11.97 22.86
CA GLY A 253 -2.62 11.91 21.86
C GLY A 253 -3.42 10.60 21.85
N TRP A 254 -2.77 9.45 22.10
CA TRP A 254 -3.48 8.17 22.21
C TRP A 254 -4.26 8.11 23.53
N LYS A 255 -3.63 8.52 24.64
CA LYS A 255 -4.27 8.55 25.96
C LYS A 255 -5.50 9.46 25.97
N HIS A 256 -5.39 10.64 25.39
CA HIS A 256 -6.51 11.56 25.21
C HIS A 256 -7.63 10.96 24.34
N PHE A 257 -7.30 10.26 23.24
CA PHE A 257 -8.30 9.55 22.44
C PHE A 257 -9.02 8.47 23.27
N ASP A 258 -8.29 7.69 24.05
CA ASP A 258 -8.85 6.63 24.90
C ASP A 258 -9.69 7.20 26.07
N GLU A 259 -9.39 8.41 26.55
CA GLU A 259 -10.24 9.19 27.48
C GLU A 259 -11.53 9.71 26.82
N GLN A 260 -11.47 10.20 25.58
CA GLN A 260 -12.65 10.68 24.85
C GLN A 260 -13.56 9.55 24.39
N TYR A 261 -13.01 8.37 24.09
CA TYR A 261 -13.76 7.21 23.59
C TYR A 261 -13.56 5.93 24.43
N PRO A 262 -13.95 5.90 25.73
CA PRO A 262 -13.69 4.76 26.61
C PRO A 262 -14.28 3.43 26.11
N CYS A 263 -15.44 3.47 25.45
CA CYS A 263 -16.06 2.28 24.85
C CYS A 263 -15.18 1.68 23.74
N PHE A 264 -14.55 2.52 22.90
CA PHE A 264 -13.62 2.08 21.87
C PHE A 264 -12.31 1.57 22.50
N ALA A 265 -11.78 2.31 23.47
CA ALA A 265 -10.57 1.93 24.21
C ALA A 265 -10.72 0.63 25.02
N SER A 266 -11.96 0.24 25.37
CA SER A 266 -12.26 -0.98 26.11
C SER A 266 -11.82 -2.25 25.36
N ASN A 267 -11.97 -2.29 24.02
CA ASN A 267 -11.71 -3.47 23.22
C ASN A 267 -10.30 -3.45 22.61
N ALA A 268 -9.45 -4.42 22.99
CA ALA A 268 -8.10 -4.57 22.45
C ALA A 268 -8.05 -4.87 20.95
N ARG A 269 -9.17 -5.29 20.33
CA ARG A 269 -9.26 -5.54 18.88
C ARG A 269 -9.46 -4.27 18.05
N ASN A 270 -9.90 -3.16 18.66
CA ASN A 270 -10.16 -1.93 17.92
C ASN A 270 -8.85 -1.36 17.37
N VAL A 271 -8.83 -1.04 16.06
CA VAL A 271 -7.61 -0.62 15.36
C VAL A 271 -7.47 0.89 15.41
N ARG A 272 -6.31 1.37 15.88
CA ARG A 272 -5.89 2.77 15.76
C ARG A 272 -4.83 2.88 14.66
N LEU A 273 -5.13 3.74 13.69
CA LEU A 273 -4.32 3.94 12.50
C LEU A 273 -3.62 5.29 12.59
N ALA A 274 -2.33 5.32 12.29
CA ALA A 274 -1.67 6.56 11.91
C ALA A 274 -1.89 6.80 10.42
N LEU A 275 -2.23 8.03 10.06
CA LEU A 275 -2.33 8.50 8.68
C LEU A 275 -1.11 9.36 8.36
N SER A 276 -0.44 9.04 7.26
CA SER A 276 0.65 9.83 6.70
C SER A 276 0.37 10.17 5.24
N SER A 277 0.75 11.37 4.81
CA SER A 277 0.71 11.78 3.41
C SER A 277 1.79 12.84 3.16
N ASP A 278 2.53 12.67 2.07
CA ASP A 278 3.53 13.63 1.60
C ASP A 278 3.54 13.64 0.05
N GLY A 279 4.20 14.62 -0.56
CA GLY A 279 4.34 14.74 -2.00
C GLY A 279 5.47 13.88 -2.55
N PHE A 280 5.12 12.92 -3.40
CA PHE A 280 6.07 12.04 -4.05
C PHE A 280 6.14 12.30 -5.57
N ASN A 281 7.34 12.24 -6.14
CA ASN A 281 7.57 12.28 -7.58
C ASN A 281 7.98 10.87 -8.06
N PRO A 282 7.11 10.13 -8.78
CA PRO A 282 7.37 8.77 -9.21
C PRO A 282 8.26 8.67 -10.46
N PHE A 283 8.76 9.79 -10.98
CA PHE A 283 9.63 9.82 -12.16
C PHE A 283 10.99 10.44 -11.81
N GLU A 284 12.05 9.65 -11.93
CA GLU A 284 13.42 9.93 -11.46
C GLU A 284 14.05 11.24 -11.96
N ASN A 285 13.57 11.78 -13.08
CA ASN A 285 14.10 12.97 -13.76
C ASN A 285 13.98 14.31 -12.99
N MET A 286 13.68 14.29 -11.68
CA MET A 286 13.38 15.46 -10.82
C MET A 286 12.33 16.43 -11.40
N SER A 287 11.56 16.02 -12.41
CA SER A 287 10.69 16.92 -13.16
C SER A 287 9.40 17.15 -12.38
N THR A 288 9.09 18.41 -12.05
CA THR A 288 7.86 18.81 -11.35
C THR A 288 6.59 18.67 -12.20
N SER A 289 6.69 18.08 -13.40
CA SER A 289 5.60 17.89 -14.34
C SER A 289 4.53 16.89 -13.86
N TYR A 290 4.92 15.94 -12.98
CA TYR A 290 4.02 14.94 -12.42
C TYR A 290 4.43 14.61 -10.98
N ASN A 291 3.59 15.00 -10.03
CA ASN A 291 3.68 14.59 -8.62
C ASN A 291 2.42 13.80 -8.25
N MET A 292 2.48 12.99 -7.21
CA MET A 292 1.33 12.35 -6.58
C MET A 292 1.42 12.46 -5.05
N TRP A 293 0.28 12.42 -4.38
CA TRP A 293 0.22 12.38 -2.91
C TRP A 293 -0.33 11.02 -2.48
N PRO A 294 0.52 10.05 -2.13
CA PRO A 294 0.06 8.86 -1.43
C PRO A 294 -0.55 9.24 -0.07
N VAL A 295 -1.62 8.53 0.33
CA VAL A 295 -2.08 8.48 1.71
C VAL A 295 -1.86 7.05 2.21
N ILE A 296 -1.07 6.95 3.28
CA ILE A 296 -0.57 5.71 3.86
C ILE A 296 -1.15 5.57 5.26
N LEU A 297 -1.59 4.36 5.61
CA LEU A 297 -2.16 4.01 6.90
C LEU A 297 -1.33 2.93 7.57
N ILE A 298 -1.05 3.11 8.85
CA ILE A 298 -0.18 2.23 9.64
C ILE A 298 -0.92 1.81 10.92
N PRO A 299 -1.13 0.50 11.19
CA PRO A 299 -1.79 0.03 12.40
C PRO A 299 -0.83 0.12 13.60
N TYR A 300 -0.90 1.25 14.32
CA TYR A 300 -0.15 1.50 15.56
C TYR A 300 -0.58 0.59 16.74
N ASN A 301 -1.51 -0.35 16.51
CA ASN A 301 -1.79 -1.49 17.37
C ASN A 301 -0.61 -2.47 17.51
N LEU A 302 0.24 -2.57 16.48
CA LEU A 302 1.34 -3.53 16.39
C LEU A 302 2.55 -3.13 17.24
N PRO A 303 3.38 -4.09 17.68
CA PRO A 303 4.62 -3.81 18.40
C PRO A 303 5.57 -2.86 17.64
N PRO A 304 6.42 -2.07 18.32
CA PRO A 304 7.24 -1.04 17.66
C PRO A 304 8.19 -1.58 16.59
N TRP A 305 8.70 -2.81 16.77
CA TRP A 305 9.58 -3.49 15.81
C TRP A 305 8.85 -4.01 14.55
N LYS A 306 7.51 -4.06 14.57
CA LYS A 306 6.67 -4.45 13.44
C LYS A 306 5.93 -3.29 12.79
N CYS A 307 5.43 -2.31 13.55
CA CYS A 307 4.41 -1.39 13.04
C CYS A 307 4.83 -0.58 11.80
N ILE A 308 6.12 -0.24 11.63
CA ILE A 308 6.61 0.54 10.46
C ILE A 308 7.12 -0.37 9.31
N LYS A 309 7.10 -1.70 9.46
CA LYS A 309 7.56 -2.63 8.41
C LYS A 309 6.58 -2.67 7.23
N ALA A 310 7.11 -2.78 6.00
CA ALA A 310 6.35 -2.67 4.75
C ALA A 310 5.04 -3.51 4.68
N PRO A 311 4.95 -4.77 5.18
CA PRO A 311 3.70 -5.54 5.18
C PRO A 311 2.54 -4.90 5.95
N PHE A 312 2.81 -3.96 6.84
CA PHE A 312 1.82 -3.23 7.66
C PHE A 312 1.64 -1.77 7.22
N THR A 313 2.32 -1.35 6.15
CA THR A 313 2.27 0.01 5.60
C THR A 313 1.26 0.06 4.45
N PHE A 314 -0.01 0.33 4.77
CA PHE A 314 -1.10 0.24 3.80
C PHE A 314 -1.26 1.52 2.97
N LEU A 315 -0.97 1.43 1.67
CA LEU A 315 -1.45 2.42 0.72
C LEU A 315 -3.00 2.40 0.68
N SER A 316 -3.60 3.57 0.87
CA SER A 316 -5.06 3.78 0.88
C SER A 316 -5.53 4.69 -0.25
N LEU A 317 -4.79 5.77 -0.55
CA LEU A 317 -5.12 6.68 -1.65
C LEU A 317 -3.85 7.01 -2.48
N LEU A 318 -4.02 7.20 -3.79
CA LEU A 318 -3.07 7.92 -4.63
C LEU A 318 -3.77 9.14 -5.25
N ILE A 319 -3.46 10.32 -4.72
CA ILE A 319 -4.03 11.60 -5.12
C ILE A 319 -3.26 12.15 -6.36
N PRO A 320 -3.96 12.51 -7.46
CA PRO A 320 -3.33 12.93 -8.71
C PRO A 320 -2.91 14.42 -8.69
N GLY A 321 -1.61 14.69 -8.80
CA GLY A 321 -1.04 16.05 -8.87
C GLY A 321 -1.21 16.75 -10.23
N PRO A 322 -0.28 17.63 -10.65
CA PRO A 322 1.05 17.87 -10.07
C PRO A 322 1.08 18.85 -8.88
N ARG A 323 -0.04 19.46 -8.52
CA ARG A 323 -0.17 20.31 -7.31
C ARG A 323 -0.61 19.47 -6.11
N SER A 324 -0.13 19.85 -4.93
CA SER A 324 -0.57 19.28 -3.65
C SER A 324 -2.08 19.42 -3.46
N PRO A 325 -2.75 18.46 -2.78
CA PRO A 325 -4.15 18.61 -2.38
C PRO A 325 -4.39 19.78 -1.42
N GLY A 326 -3.35 20.36 -0.81
CA GLY A 326 -3.44 21.67 -0.15
C GLY A 326 -4.42 21.71 1.02
N LYS A 327 -5.48 22.51 0.90
CA LYS A 327 -6.58 22.59 1.88
C LYS A 327 -7.69 21.58 1.54
N GLU A 328 -7.76 21.18 0.28
CA GLU A 328 -8.74 20.32 -0.37
C GLU A 328 -8.44 18.81 -0.18
N ILE A 329 -7.58 18.46 0.79
CA ILE A 329 -7.24 17.08 1.15
C ILE A 329 -8.42 16.33 1.78
N ASP A 330 -9.31 17.05 2.46
CA ASP A 330 -10.57 16.55 3.02
C ASP A 330 -11.46 15.91 1.95
N ILE A 331 -11.59 16.54 0.78
CA ILE A 331 -12.36 16.05 -0.36
C ILE A 331 -11.78 14.72 -0.87
N TYR A 332 -10.46 14.54 -0.86
CA TYR A 332 -9.83 13.28 -1.26
C TYR A 332 -9.95 12.17 -0.20
N LEU A 333 -10.02 12.54 1.09
CA LEU A 333 -10.13 11.59 2.20
C LEU A 333 -11.54 11.01 2.35
N GLN A 334 -12.56 11.56 1.67
CA GLN A 334 -13.97 11.12 1.77
C GLN A 334 -14.16 9.59 1.68
N PRO A 335 -13.59 8.84 0.70
CA PRO A 335 -13.83 7.39 0.59
C PRO A 335 -13.21 6.60 1.74
N LEU A 336 -12.07 7.06 2.27
CA LEU A 336 -11.40 6.44 3.41
C LEU A 336 -12.15 6.75 4.72
N ILE A 337 -12.55 8.01 4.94
CA ILE A 337 -13.31 8.41 6.13
C ILE A 337 -14.64 7.65 6.20
N ASP A 338 -15.28 7.45 5.05
CA ASP A 338 -16.52 6.69 4.91
C ASP A 338 -16.32 5.20 5.28
N GLU A 339 -15.32 4.52 4.73
CA GLU A 339 -14.98 3.14 5.10
C GLU A 339 -14.61 3.02 6.59
N LEU A 340 -13.91 4.00 7.16
CA LEU A 340 -13.56 4.06 8.58
C LEU A 340 -14.77 4.31 9.51
N ASN A 341 -15.89 4.83 8.99
CA ASN A 341 -17.15 4.94 9.73
C ASN A 341 -18.01 3.67 9.63
N GLU A 342 -17.66 2.72 8.76
CA GLU A 342 -18.29 1.40 8.64
C GLU A 342 -17.54 0.27 9.39
N LEU A 343 -16.62 0.62 10.31
CA LEU A 343 -15.70 -0.29 11.00
C LEU A 343 -15.78 -0.17 12.53
#